data_AF-A0A286EP75-F1
#
_entry.id   AF-A0A286EP75-F1
#
_cell.length_a   1.000
_cell.length_b   1.000
_cell.length_c   1.000
_cell.angle_alpha   90.00
_cell.angle_beta   90.00
_cell.angle_gamma   90.00
#
_symmetry.space_group_name_H-M   'P 1'
#
loop_
_entity.id
_entity.type
_entity.pdbx_description
1 polymer ?
#
loop_
_entity_poly.entity_id
_entity_poly.type
_entity_poly.pdbx_seq_one_letter_code
_entity_poly.pdbx_strand_id
1 'polypeptide(L)'
;MTAPVTPPAAPTDPQTPPTAPTTPPAAPVTPPATVPPAPTPADVFANWDGKVETLPEAAQRIIRDARKEAGDSRTAKNAEAERVKAILAAAGIDTGDEDPVKALETARAERDQLAAEAKTLRVERALDAAARTHKADAALLTAVLAHNGELTKLDPASATFATELDALVLKAVADNPKLKDTQAASASGIPSSGGPGVPADIEVQIAEATKAGNHRLAIALKRQQAYASQA
;
A
#
# COMPACT_ATOMS: atom_id res chain seq x y z
N MET A 1 53.27 -18.23 12.52
CA MET A 1 52.47 -19.42 12.87
C MET A 1 51.41 -19.56 11.77
N THR A 2 51.71 -20.14 10.60
CA THR A 2 51.53 -21.58 10.24
C THR A 2 50.18 -22.14 10.70
N ALA A 3 49.31 -22.78 9.91
CA ALA A 3 49.23 -23.20 8.50
C ALA A 3 47.79 -23.73 8.24
N PRO A 4 47.31 -23.92 6.99
CA PRO A 4 45.98 -24.42 6.64
C PRO A 4 45.85 -25.96 6.77
N VAL A 5 44.63 -26.47 6.98
CA VAL A 5 44.32 -27.91 7.08
C VAL A 5 43.68 -28.42 5.78
N THR A 6 44.38 -29.37 5.15
CA THR A 6 44.04 -30.16 3.96
C THR A 6 43.39 -31.50 4.37
N PRO A 7 42.47 -32.09 3.57
CA PRO A 7 41.80 -33.36 3.88
C PRO A 7 42.71 -34.60 3.74
N PRO A 8 42.49 -35.69 4.51
CA PRO A 8 43.24 -36.93 4.38
C PRO A 8 42.69 -37.87 3.30
N ALA A 9 43.64 -38.55 2.64
CA ALA A 9 43.50 -39.50 1.54
C ALA A 9 42.97 -40.88 1.97
N ALA A 10 42.41 -41.60 1.00
CA ALA A 10 41.98 -43.00 1.12
C ALA A 10 43.17 -43.97 1.19
N PRO A 11 43.11 -45.02 2.01
CA PRO A 11 44.09 -46.10 1.98
C PRO A 11 43.68 -47.19 0.97
N THR A 12 44.48 -47.32 -0.08
CA THR A 12 44.71 -48.58 -0.80
C THR A 12 45.67 -49.44 0.01
N ASP A 13 45.38 -50.73 0.16
CA ASP A 13 46.41 -51.77 0.30
C ASP A 13 45.86 -53.18 -0.04
N PRO A 14 46.74 -54.17 -0.32
CA PRO A 14 46.57 -55.18 -1.36
C PRO A 14 46.50 -56.61 -0.80
N GLN A 15 46.17 -57.61 -1.64
CA GLN A 15 46.79 -58.95 -1.52
C GLN A 15 46.50 -59.89 -2.70
N THR A 16 47.54 -60.67 -2.99
CA THR A 16 47.81 -61.64 -4.07
C THR A 16 47.30 -63.08 -3.77
N PRO A 17 47.36 -64.03 -4.73
CA PRO A 17 46.62 -65.33 -4.78
C PRO A 17 47.37 -66.46 -4.02
N PRO A 18 46.80 -67.67 -3.69
CA PRO A 18 46.42 -68.76 -4.63
C PRO A 18 45.24 -69.67 -4.14
N THR A 19 44.57 -70.51 -4.94
CA THR A 19 44.91 -71.92 -5.27
C THR A 19 43.71 -72.56 -6.00
N ALA A 20 43.97 -73.44 -6.99
CA ALA A 20 42.97 -74.37 -7.53
C ALA A 20 42.80 -75.57 -6.58
N PRO A 21 41.61 -76.22 -6.49
CA PRO A 21 41.45 -77.48 -7.24
C PRO A 21 40.01 -77.87 -7.67
N THR A 22 40.00 -78.84 -8.59
CA THR A 22 39.00 -79.89 -8.84
C THR A 22 37.65 -79.55 -9.49
N THR A 23 37.58 -79.89 -10.78
CA THR A 23 36.39 -80.07 -11.63
C THR A 23 35.64 -81.38 -11.30
N PRO A 24 34.32 -81.33 -11.01
CA PRO A 24 33.40 -82.44 -11.23
C PRO A 24 32.70 -82.34 -12.60
N PRO A 25 32.26 -83.45 -13.21
CA PRO A 25 31.89 -83.53 -14.62
C PRO A 25 30.59 -82.80 -14.98
N ALA A 26 30.57 -82.29 -16.21
CA ALA A 26 29.50 -81.53 -16.82
C ALA A 26 28.16 -82.29 -16.88
N ALA A 27 27.09 -81.66 -16.38
CA ALA A 27 25.72 -81.96 -16.78
C ALA A 27 25.41 -81.22 -18.09
N PRO A 28 24.59 -81.79 -18.99
CA PRO A 28 24.28 -81.17 -20.29
C PRO A 28 23.48 -79.88 -20.11
N VAL A 29 24.06 -78.77 -20.57
CA VAL A 29 23.38 -77.46 -20.66
C VAL A 29 22.41 -77.48 -21.85
N THR A 30 21.12 -77.37 -21.54
CA THR A 30 20.09 -76.94 -22.48
C THR A 30 20.43 -75.54 -23.02
N PRO A 31 20.36 -75.30 -24.34
CA PRO A 31 20.61 -73.97 -24.90
C PRO A 31 19.58 -72.95 -24.37
N PRO A 32 19.99 -71.71 -24.06
CA PRO A 32 19.07 -70.67 -23.62
C PRO A 32 18.07 -70.35 -24.74
N ALA A 33 16.78 -70.30 -24.38
CA ALA A 33 15.74 -69.80 -25.26
C ALA A 33 16.08 -68.36 -25.69
N THR A 34 15.97 -68.09 -26.98
CA THR A 34 16.09 -66.76 -27.58
C THR A 34 15.06 -65.82 -26.97
N VAL A 35 15.49 -64.92 -26.09
CA VAL A 35 14.70 -63.77 -25.66
C VAL A 35 14.58 -62.81 -26.86
N PRO A 36 13.37 -62.46 -27.32
CA PRO A 36 13.22 -61.51 -28.42
C PRO A 36 13.83 -60.16 -28.05
N PRO A 37 14.46 -59.45 -29.02
CA PRO A 37 15.06 -58.14 -28.76
C PRO A 37 14.00 -57.16 -28.25
N ALA A 38 14.36 -56.36 -27.24
CA ALA A 38 13.49 -55.30 -26.74
C ALA A 38 13.12 -54.34 -27.90
N PRO A 39 11.84 -53.92 -28.01
CA PRO A 39 11.40 -53.03 -29.07
C PRO A 39 12.20 -51.74 -29.04
N THR A 40 12.59 -51.24 -30.22
CA THR A 40 13.32 -49.98 -30.29
C THR A 40 12.40 -48.82 -29.92
N PRO A 41 12.92 -47.69 -29.42
CA PRO A 41 12.10 -46.51 -29.13
C PRO A 41 11.24 -46.07 -30.33
N ALA A 42 11.71 -46.27 -31.56
CA ALA A 42 10.97 -45.94 -32.79
C ALA A 42 9.71 -46.80 -32.98
N ASP A 43 9.76 -48.10 -32.66
CA ASP A 43 8.64 -49.03 -32.83
C ASP A 43 7.51 -48.79 -31.82
N VAL A 44 7.90 -48.33 -30.63
CA VAL A 44 6.98 -47.94 -29.55
C VAL A 44 6.21 -46.69 -29.93
N PHE A 45 6.90 -45.65 -30.44
CA PHE A 45 6.23 -44.40 -30.81
C PHE A 45 5.32 -44.56 -32.04
N ALA A 46 5.67 -45.43 -32.99
CA ALA A 46 4.85 -45.67 -34.17
C ALA A 46 3.51 -46.37 -33.88
N ASN A 47 3.43 -47.15 -32.79
CA ASN A 47 2.23 -47.91 -32.39
C ASN A 47 1.63 -47.46 -31.07
N TRP A 48 1.94 -46.24 -30.64
CA TRP A 48 1.50 -45.73 -29.34
C TRP A 48 -0.01 -45.44 -29.33
N ASP A 49 -0.73 -46.00 -28.35
CA ASP A 49 -2.19 -45.90 -28.20
C ASP A 49 -2.65 -44.66 -27.41
N GLY A 50 -1.73 -43.72 -27.14
CA GLY A 50 -1.99 -42.51 -26.37
C GLY A 50 -2.01 -42.69 -24.86
N LYS A 51 -1.82 -43.91 -24.35
CA LYS A 51 -1.80 -44.19 -22.90
C LYS A 51 -0.38 -44.15 -22.37
N VAL A 52 -0.19 -43.53 -21.20
CA VAL A 52 1.16 -43.45 -20.61
C VAL A 52 1.62 -44.83 -20.16
N GLU A 53 0.68 -45.70 -19.78
CA GLU A 53 0.92 -47.04 -19.25
C GLU A 53 1.50 -48.02 -20.29
N THR A 54 1.38 -47.72 -21.58
CA THR A 54 1.91 -48.54 -22.68
C THR A 54 3.31 -48.12 -23.13
N LEU A 55 3.83 -47.00 -22.59
CA LEU A 55 5.19 -46.55 -22.88
C LEU A 55 6.25 -47.36 -22.11
N PRO A 56 7.51 -47.39 -22.57
CA PRO A 56 8.62 -47.96 -21.83
C PRO A 56 8.75 -47.32 -20.44
N GLU A 57 9.12 -48.12 -19.44
CA GLU A 57 9.19 -47.69 -18.04
C GLU A 57 10.02 -46.41 -17.83
N ALA A 58 11.10 -46.24 -18.59
CA ALA A 58 11.91 -45.03 -18.57
C ALA A 58 11.13 -43.77 -18.99
N ALA A 59 10.29 -43.88 -20.04
CA ALA A 59 9.43 -42.78 -20.50
C ALA A 59 8.28 -42.52 -19.52
N GLN A 60 7.68 -43.57 -18.93
CA GLN A 60 6.66 -43.41 -17.88
C GLN A 60 7.20 -42.68 -16.65
N ARG A 61 8.44 -42.97 -16.26
CA ARG A 61 9.13 -42.30 -15.14
C ARG A 61 9.30 -40.81 -15.43
N ILE A 62 9.85 -40.46 -16.60
CA ILE A 62 10.03 -39.06 -17.02
C ILE A 62 8.70 -38.31 -17.03
N ILE A 63 7.62 -38.91 -17.54
CA ILE A 63 6.29 -38.27 -17.54
C ILE A 63 5.75 -38.07 -16.12
N ARG A 64 5.93 -39.05 -15.22
CA ARG A 64 5.53 -38.92 -13.81
C ARG A 64 6.33 -37.84 -13.10
N ASP A 65 7.64 -37.80 -13.31
CA ASP A 65 8.52 -36.80 -12.71
C ASP A 65 8.18 -35.39 -13.22
N ALA A 66 7.98 -35.22 -14.53
CA ALA A 66 7.56 -33.95 -15.11
C ALA A 66 6.18 -33.48 -14.63
N ARG A 67 5.22 -34.41 -14.46
CA ARG A 67 3.90 -34.09 -13.89
C ARG A 67 4.01 -33.67 -12.43
N LYS A 68 4.85 -34.37 -11.66
CA LYS A 68 5.11 -34.05 -10.26
C LYS A 68 5.76 -32.66 -10.14
N GLU A 69 6.82 -32.40 -10.91
CA GLU A 69 7.50 -31.11 -10.94
C GLU A 69 6.56 -29.96 -11.35
N ALA A 70 5.70 -30.18 -12.36
CA ALA A 70 4.70 -29.19 -12.73
C ALA A 70 3.65 -28.94 -11.63
N GLY A 71 3.25 -29.98 -10.89
CA GLY A 71 2.37 -29.87 -9.73
C GLY A 71 3.02 -29.13 -8.55
N ASP A 72 4.26 -29.48 -8.24
CA ASP A 72 5.06 -28.85 -7.19
C ASP A 72 5.31 -27.37 -7.54
N SER A 73 5.62 -27.06 -8.80
CA SER A 73 5.80 -25.68 -9.28
C SER A 73 4.53 -24.84 -9.14
N ARG A 74 3.35 -25.39 -9.49
CA ARG A 74 2.07 -24.69 -9.30
C ARG A 74 1.77 -24.45 -7.83
N THR A 75 2.01 -25.46 -6.99
CA THR A 75 1.78 -25.37 -5.54
C THR A 75 2.71 -24.33 -4.91
N ALA A 76 3.99 -24.32 -5.28
CA ALA A 76 4.96 -23.34 -4.81
C ALA A 76 4.58 -21.91 -5.24
N LYS A 77 4.21 -21.70 -6.52
CA LYS A 77 3.76 -20.39 -7.02
C LYS A 77 2.51 -19.89 -6.29
N ASN A 78 1.53 -20.76 -6.06
CA ASN A 78 0.33 -20.39 -5.31
C ASN A 78 0.66 -20.04 -3.86
N ALA A 79 1.52 -20.82 -3.20
CA ALA A 79 1.95 -20.53 -1.83
C ALA A 79 2.73 -19.19 -1.74
N GLU A 80 3.54 -18.86 -2.74
CA GLU A 80 4.24 -17.57 -2.81
C GLU A 80 3.26 -16.41 -3.03
N ALA A 81 2.31 -16.55 -3.95
CA ALA A 81 1.28 -15.55 -4.19
C ALA A 81 0.43 -15.29 -2.93
N GLU A 82 0.01 -16.34 -2.23
CA GLU A 82 -0.73 -16.22 -0.97
C GLU A 82 0.12 -15.58 0.14
N ARG A 83 1.42 -15.89 0.22
CA ARG A 83 2.33 -15.20 1.16
C ARG A 83 2.44 -13.71 0.88
N VAL A 84 2.57 -13.32 -0.39
CA VAL A 84 2.65 -11.90 -0.78
C VAL A 84 1.35 -11.19 -0.44
N LYS A 85 0.19 -11.78 -0.76
CA LYS A 85 -1.13 -11.25 -0.37
C LYS A 85 -1.26 -11.10 1.14
N ALA A 86 -0.84 -12.11 1.92
CA ALA A 86 -0.88 -12.05 3.38
C ALA A 86 0.01 -10.94 3.95
N ILE A 87 1.20 -10.73 3.38
CA ILE A 87 2.09 -9.62 3.77
C ILE A 87 1.45 -8.27 3.47
N LEU A 88 0.85 -8.11 2.29
CA LEU A 88 0.18 -6.87 1.89
C LEU A 88 -1.05 -6.59 2.77
N ALA A 89 -1.87 -7.62 3.05
CA ALA A 89 -2.99 -7.52 3.96
C ALA A 89 -2.55 -7.14 5.37
N ALA A 90 -1.45 -7.72 5.87
CA ALA A 90 -0.87 -7.34 7.17
C ALA A 90 -0.34 -5.89 7.18
N ALA A 91 0.07 -5.35 6.03
CA ALA A 91 0.40 -3.94 5.86
C ALA A 91 -0.83 -3.03 5.67
N GLY A 92 -2.05 -3.60 5.72
CA GLY A 92 -3.31 -2.87 5.52
C GLY A 92 -3.63 -2.56 4.06
N ILE A 93 -2.93 -3.18 3.11
CA ILE A 93 -3.15 -3.03 1.67
C ILE A 93 -4.05 -4.18 1.21
N ASP A 94 -5.29 -3.86 0.86
CA ASP A 94 -6.19 -4.83 0.24
C ASP A 94 -5.87 -4.95 -1.25
N THR A 95 -5.47 -6.15 -1.66
CA THR A 95 -5.19 -6.42 -3.07
C THR A 95 -6.45 -6.79 -3.84
N GLY A 96 -7.53 -7.22 -3.18
CA GLY A 96 -8.70 -7.80 -3.85
C GLY A 96 -8.31 -8.84 -4.91
N ASP A 97 -8.84 -8.65 -6.12
CA ASP A 97 -8.50 -9.41 -7.33
C ASP A 97 -7.34 -8.81 -8.16
N GLU A 98 -6.77 -7.70 -7.70
CA GLU A 98 -5.73 -6.97 -8.42
C GLU A 98 -4.34 -7.58 -8.18
N ASP A 99 -3.41 -7.31 -9.09
CA ASP A 99 -2.01 -7.73 -8.96
C ASP A 99 -1.41 -7.10 -7.68
N PRO A 100 -0.81 -7.90 -6.77
CA PRO A 100 -0.21 -7.39 -5.54
C PRO A 100 0.82 -6.27 -5.77
N VAL A 101 1.52 -6.27 -6.90
CA VAL A 101 2.48 -5.21 -7.23
C VAL A 101 1.76 -3.89 -7.51
N LYS A 102 0.66 -3.92 -8.26
CA LYS A 102 -0.15 -2.73 -8.56
C LYS A 102 -0.83 -2.18 -7.31
N ALA A 103 -1.38 -3.05 -6.48
CA ALA A 103 -1.97 -2.66 -5.21
C ALA A 103 -0.96 -1.92 -4.31
N LEU A 104 0.30 -2.39 -4.27
CA LEU A 104 1.37 -1.73 -3.54
C LEU A 104 1.74 -0.36 -4.14
N GLU A 105 1.79 -0.24 -5.47
CA GLU A 105 2.05 1.04 -6.14
C GLU A 105 0.96 2.08 -5.85
N THR A 106 -0.31 1.68 -5.95
CA THR A 106 -1.45 2.54 -5.61
C THR A 106 -1.39 2.97 -4.15
N ALA A 107 -1.19 2.04 -3.22
CA ALA A 107 -1.10 2.36 -1.79
C ALA A 107 0.07 3.31 -1.48
N ARG A 108 1.20 3.19 -2.18
CA ARG A 108 2.32 4.14 -2.05
C ARG A 108 1.93 5.53 -2.55
N ALA A 109 1.30 5.61 -3.72
CA ALA A 109 0.86 6.89 -4.28
C ALA A 109 -0.15 7.60 -3.37
N GLU A 110 -1.15 6.86 -2.86
CA GLU A 110 -2.15 7.40 -1.92
C GLU A 110 -1.49 7.89 -0.63
N ARG A 111 -0.59 7.10 -0.04
CA ARG A 111 0.14 7.50 1.17
C ARG A 111 0.98 8.75 0.93
N ASP A 112 1.67 8.84 -0.21
CA ASP A 112 2.51 9.98 -0.54
C ASP A 112 1.65 11.24 -0.77
N GLN A 113 0.48 11.10 -1.39
CA GLN A 113 -0.50 12.17 -1.53
C GLN A 113 -1.02 12.65 -0.16
N LEU A 114 -1.47 11.73 0.69
CA LEU A 114 -1.96 12.06 2.04
C LEU A 114 -0.87 12.70 2.90
N ALA A 115 0.38 12.26 2.76
CA ALA A 115 1.52 12.88 3.43
C ALA A 115 1.77 14.31 2.95
N ALA A 116 1.64 14.57 1.64
CA ALA A 116 1.74 15.90 1.07
C ALA A 116 0.61 16.81 1.55
N GLU A 117 -0.63 16.34 1.55
CA GLU A 117 -1.80 17.08 2.06
C GLU A 117 -1.66 17.40 3.56
N ALA A 118 -1.27 16.41 4.37
CA ALA A 118 -1.03 16.60 5.80
C ALA A 118 0.09 17.62 6.06
N LYS A 119 1.15 17.63 5.23
CA LYS A 119 2.22 18.62 5.31
C LYS A 119 1.68 20.03 5.03
N THR A 120 0.93 20.21 3.95
CA THR A 120 0.32 21.51 3.59
C THR A 120 -0.58 22.02 4.70
N LEU A 121 -1.50 21.19 5.21
CA LEU A 121 -2.41 21.55 6.28
C LEU A 121 -1.68 21.92 7.59
N ARG A 122 -0.58 21.24 7.92
CA ARG A 122 0.24 21.59 9.09
C ARG A 122 0.88 22.96 8.94
N VAL A 123 1.44 23.25 7.77
CA VAL A 123 2.05 24.55 7.47
C VAL A 123 1.00 25.65 7.54
N GLU A 124 -0.14 25.48 6.85
CA GLU A 124 -1.24 26.46 6.85
C GLU A 124 -1.74 26.74 8.27
N ARG A 125 -2.01 25.71 9.07
CA ARG A 125 -2.49 25.87 10.45
C ARG A 125 -1.47 26.57 11.35
N ALA A 126 -0.19 26.22 11.23
CA ALA A 126 0.86 26.87 11.99
C ALA A 126 1.05 28.34 11.58
N LEU A 127 0.96 28.60 10.28
CA LEU A 127 1.07 29.94 9.71
C LEU A 127 -0.09 30.84 10.14
N ASP A 128 -1.32 30.34 10.09
CA ASP A 128 -2.50 31.03 10.60
C ASP A 128 -2.39 31.32 12.10
N ALA A 129 -1.88 30.38 12.89
CA ALA A 129 -1.69 30.56 14.31
C ALA A 129 -0.63 31.64 14.61
N ALA A 130 0.50 31.61 13.90
CA ALA A 130 1.55 32.61 14.01
C ALA A 130 1.06 33.99 13.53
N ALA A 131 0.35 34.06 12.40
CA ALA A 131 -0.23 35.29 11.87
C ALA A 131 -1.20 35.92 12.87
N ARG A 132 -2.09 35.14 13.49
CA ARG A 132 -2.99 35.63 14.55
C ARG A 132 -2.22 36.16 15.78
N THR A 133 -1.16 35.46 16.18
CA THR A 133 -0.33 35.87 17.32
C THR A 133 0.35 37.22 17.07
N HIS A 134 0.87 37.43 15.86
CA HIS A 134 1.58 38.65 15.47
C HIS A 134 0.69 39.71 14.81
N LYS A 135 -0.63 39.48 14.78
CA LYS A 135 -1.63 40.34 14.11
C LYS A 135 -1.25 40.65 12.67
N ALA A 136 -0.81 39.64 11.94
CA ALA A 136 -0.47 39.72 10.53
C ALA A 136 -1.63 39.22 9.65
N ASP A 137 -1.75 39.80 8.46
CA ASP A 137 -2.62 39.27 7.41
C ASP A 137 -2.03 37.95 6.90
N ALA A 138 -2.72 36.85 7.18
CA ALA A 138 -2.25 35.51 6.83
C ALA A 138 -2.08 35.32 5.31
N ALA A 139 -2.95 35.90 4.49
CA ALA A 139 -2.88 35.76 3.03
C ALA A 139 -1.66 36.51 2.46
N LEU A 140 -1.44 37.73 2.92
CA LEU A 140 -0.32 38.55 2.47
C LEU A 140 1.02 37.99 2.97
N LEU A 141 1.05 37.51 4.21
CA LEU A 141 2.21 36.85 4.81
C LEU A 141 2.56 35.57 4.05
N THR A 142 1.59 34.72 3.72
CA THR A 142 1.81 33.49 2.94
C THR A 142 2.46 33.82 1.59
N ALA A 143 1.93 34.81 0.87
CA ALA A 143 2.46 35.22 -0.43
C ALA A 143 3.92 35.71 -0.34
N VAL A 144 4.24 36.51 0.68
CA VAL A 144 5.61 37.04 0.88
C VAL A 144 6.60 35.93 1.26
N LEU A 145 6.23 35.06 2.21
CA LEU A 145 7.10 33.97 2.64
C LEU A 145 7.31 32.92 1.52
N ALA A 146 6.29 32.69 0.70
CA ALA A 146 6.40 31.87 -0.51
C ALA A 146 7.32 32.52 -1.55
N HIS A 147 7.17 33.82 -1.81
CA HIS A 147 8.03 34.56 -2.74
C HIS A 147 9.50 34.55 -2.31
N ASN A 148 9.77 34.68 -1.01
CA ASN A 148 11.12 34.66 -0.46
C ASN A 148 11.71 33.24 -0.32
N GLY A 149 10.92 32.20 -0.57
CA GLY A 149 11.34 30.81 -0.42
C GLY A 149 11.77 30.47 1.01
N GLU A 150 11.16 31.11 2.02
CA GLU A 150 11.50 30.85 3.42
C GLU A 150 10.76 29.62 3.96
N LEU A 151 9.52 29.40 3.48
CA LEU A 151 8.73 28.20 3.81
C LEU A 151 9.37 26.89 3.33
N THR A 152 10.21 26.93 2.29
CA THR A 152 10.88 25.73 1.76
C THR A 152 12.10 25.31 2.57
N LYS A 153 12.63 26.21 3.41
CA LYS A 153 13.78 25.93 4.31
C LYS A 153 13.36 25.29 5.62
N LEU A 154 12.08 25.41 5.97
CA LEU A 154 11.48 24.83 7.16
C LEU A 154 11.06 23.38 6.90
N ASP A 155 11.25 22.52 7.91
CA ASP A 155 10.73 21.16 7.91
C ASP A 155 9.43 21.07 8.75
N PRO A 156 8.26 20.89 8.12
CA PRO A 156 6.99 20.75 8.85
C PRO A 156 6.87 19.47 9.69
N ALA A 157 7.79 18.52 9.57
CA ALA A 157 7.87 17.35 10.43
C ALA A 157 8.74 17.57 11.69
N SER A 158 9.51 18.66 11.73
CA SER A 158 10.35 18.98 12.89
C SER A 158 9.51 19.38 14.11
N ALA A 159 9.94 18.96 15.30
CA ALA A 159 9.37 19.40 16.56
C ALA A 159 9.57 20.90 16.82
N THR A 160 10.58 21.51 16.19
CA THR A 160 10.89 22.95 16.32
C THR A 160 10.17 23.82 15.28
N PHE A 161 9.43 23.22 14.35
CA PHE A 161 8.79 23.89 13.22
C PHE A 161 7.95 25.10 13.64
N ALA A 162 7.08 24.93 14.64
CA ALA A 162 6.20 26.00 15.10
C ALA A 162 6.98 27.20 15.65
N THR A 163 8.05 26.96 16.41
CA THR A 163 8.89 28.01 16.99
C THR A 163 9.71 28.74 15.92
N GLU A 164 10.26 28.00 14.96
CA GLU A 164 11.02 28.58 13.86
C GLU A 164 10.12 29.40 12.93
N LEU A 165 8.92 28.91 12.64
CA LEU A 165 7.92 29.63 11.87
C LEU A 165 7.46 30.90 12.60
N ASP A 166 7.22 30.82 13.91
CA ASP A 166 6.82 31.99 14.70
C ASP A 166 7.89 33.09 14.70
N ALA A 167 9.16 32.72 14.89
CA ALA A 167 10.28 33.65 14.81
C ALA A 167 10.42 34.25 13.40
N LEU A 168 10.18 33.46 12.36
CA LEU A 168 10.19 33.92 10.98
C LEU A 168 9.07 34.94 10.72
N VAL A 169 7.85 34.65 11.18
CA VAL A 169 6.70 35.55 11.05
C VAL A 169 6.96 36.86 11.80
N LEU A 170 7.46 36.79 13.03
CA LEU A 170 7.82 37.98 13.81
C LEU A 170 8.82 38.87 13.04
N LYS A 171 9.87 38.27 12.46
CA LYS A 171 10.85 38.98 11.64
C LYS A 171 10.22 39.58 10.39
N ALA A 172 9.41 38.82 9.66
CA ALA A 172 8.76 39.28 8.44
C ALA A 172 7.85 40.49 8.70
N VAL A 173 7.08 40.46 9.80
CA VAL A 173 6.21 41.57 10.22
C VAL A 173 7.02 42.80 10.66
N ALA A 174 8.18 42.59 11.30
CA ALA A 174 9.09 43.67 11.68
C ALA A 174 9.72 44.35 10.45
N ASP A 175 10.17 43.54 9.48
CA ASP A 175 10.79 44.02 8.23
C ASP A 175 9.76 44.67 7.29
N ASN A 176 8.52 44.16 7.28
CA ASN A 176 7.42 44.67 6.46
C ASN A 176 6.16 44.95 7.30
N PRO A 177 6.04 46.15 7.90
CA PRO A 177 4.87 46.53 8.69
C PRO A 177 3.53 46.50 7.94
N LYS A 178 3.56 46.51 6.59
CA LYS A 178 2.37 46.33 5.73
C LYS A 178 1.72 44.95 5.86
N LEU A 179 2.43 43.98 6.43
CA LEU A 179 1.90 42.65 6.74
C LEU A 179 0.99 42.66 7.96
N LYS A 180 0.97 43.73 8.76
CA LYS A 180 0.04 43.81 9.90
C LYS A 180 -1.39 43.88 9.38
N ASP A 181 -2.23 43.01 9.94
CA ASP A 181 -3.65 43.01 9.67
C ASP A 181 -4.22 44.37 10.09
N THR A 182 -4.66 45.13 9.11
CA THR A 182 -5.42 46.35 9.33
C THR A 182 -6.86 45.91 9.40
N GLN A 183 -7.26 45.47 10.59
CA GLN A 183 -8.66 45.18 10.86
C GLN A 183 -9.46 46.45 10.55
N ALA A 184 -10.15 46.46 9.41
CA ALA A 184 -11.11 47.49 9.11
C ALA A 184 -12.09 47.49 10.28
N ALA A 185 -12.19 48.62 10.98
CA ALA A 185 -13.13 48.77 12.08
C ALA A 185 -14.47 48.24 11.59
N SER A 186 -14.97 47.18 12.23
CA SER A 186 -16.29 46.63 11.91
C SER A 186 -17.24 47.81 11.91
N ALA A 187 -17.88 48.08 10.77
CA ALA A 187 -18.90 49.11 10.64
C ALA A 187 -20.04 48.75 11.60
N SER A 188 -19.86 49.14 12.86
CA SER A 188 -20.79 48.98 13.95
C SER A 188 -21.82 50.08 13.74
N GLY A 189 -22.71 49.81 12.78
CA GLY A 189 -23.68 50.76 12.28
C GLY A 189 -24.93 50.06 11.78
N ILE A 190 -25.37 49.00 12.47
CA ILE A 190 -26.79 48.73 12.52
C ILE A 190 -27.35 49.76 13.51
N PRO A 191 -28.25 50.66 13.13
CA PRO A 191 -28.95 51.47 14.11
C PRO A 191 -29.69 50.49 15.03
N SER A 192 -29.23 50.41 16.28
CA SER A 192 -30.04 49.86 17.36
C SER A 192 -31.21 50.81 17.56
N SER A 193 -32.27 50.61 16.77
CA SER A 193 -33.56 51.23 17.03
C SER A 193 -34.07 50.58 18.31
N GLY A 194 -33.84 51.27 19.41
CA GLY A 194 -34.36 50.90 20.71
C GLY A 194 -35.87 50.67 20.67
N GLY A 195 -36.27 49.54 21.22
CA GLY A 195 -37.64 49.25 21.61
C GLY A 195 -37.65 48.01 22.50
N PRO A 196 -37.90 48.13 23.81
CA PRO A 196 -38.15 46.96 24.63
C PRO A 196 -39.60 46.54 24.36
N GLY A 197 -39.80 45.46 23.62
CA GLY A 197 -41.17 45.01 23.36
C GLY A 197 -41.24 43.73 22.57
N VAL A 198 -41.44 42.62 23.29
CA VAL A 198 -42.13 41.39 22.89
C VAL A 198 -41.55 40.65 21.66
N PRO A 199 -41.25 39.34 21.74
CA PRO A 199 -40.89 38.59 20.53
C PRO A 199 -42.04 38.75 19.52
N ALA A 200 -41.76 39.40 18.38
CA ALA A 200 -42.74 39.52 17.31
C ALA A 200 -43.23 38.12 16.95
N ASP A 201 -44.54 37.92 17.04
CA ASP A 201 -45.19 36.64 16.84
C ASP A 201 -44.69 35.98 15.55
N ILE A 202 -44.34 34.68 15.63
CA ILE A 202 -43.78 33.93 14.51
C ILE A 202 -44.74 34.00 13.29
N GLU A 203 -46.04 34.14 13.54
CA GLU A 203 -47.05 34.33 12.49
C GLU A 203 -46.88 35.64 11.71
N VAL A 204 -46.52 36.73 12.40
CA VAL A 204 -46.26 38.03 11.77
C VAL A 204 -45.02 37.95 10.89
N GLN A 205 -43.99 37.24 11.34
CA GLN A 205 -42.76 37.04 10.57
C GLN A 205 -42.99 36.15 9.33
N ILE A 206 -43.86 35.14 9.42
CA ILE A 206 -44.26 34.31 8.27
C ILE A 206 -45.02 35.15 7.23
N ALA A 207 -45.93 36.03 7.68
CA ALA A 207 -46.71 36.90 6.79
C ALA A 207 -45.82 37.92 6.08
N GLU A 208 -44.87 38.54 6.78
CA GLU A 208 -43.90 39.47 6.20
C GLU A 208 -42.96 38.78 5.21
N ALA A 209 -42.41 37.61 5.56
CA ALA A 209 -41.55 36.83 4.67
C ALA A 209 -42.29 36.40 3.38
N THR A 210 -43.59 36.08 3.50
CA THR A 210 -44.43 35.75 2.34
C THR A 210 -44.72 36.99 1.48
N LYS A 211 -45.03 38.13 2.10
CA LYS A 211 -45.27 39.41 1.42
C LYS A 211 -44.01 39.94 0.71
N ALA A 212 -42.84 39.68 1.28
CA ALA A 212 -41.54 40.01 0.70
C ALA A 212 -41.07 39.01 -0.38
N GLY A 213 -41.85 37.96 -0.70
CA GLY A 213 -41.49 36.93 -1.69
C GLY A 213 -40.38 35.97 -1.22
N ASN A 214 -39.98 36.03 0.04
CA ASN A 214 -38.93 35.17 0.60
C ASN A 214 -39.52 33.85 1.12
N HIS A 215 -39.96 33.01 0.19
CA HIS A 215 -40.63 31.74 0.51
C HIS A 215 -39.76 30.76 1.31
N ARG A 216 -38.43 30.79 1.12
CA ARG A 216 -37.50 29.93 1.89
C ARG A 216 -37.54 30.26 3.37
N LEU A 217 -37.50 31.55 3.70
CA LEU A 217 -37.60 32.02 5.08
C LEU A 217 -38.98 31.71 5.68
N ALA A 218 -40.06 31.93 4.93
CA ALA A 218 -41.41 31.59 5.38
C ALA A 218 -41.58 30.09 5.71
N ILE A 219 -40.97 29.19 4.92
CA ILE A 219 -40.99 27.74 5.19
C ILE A 219 -40.19 27.40 6.45
N ALA A 220 -39.01 28.01 6.65
CA ALA A 220 -38.20 27.79 7.84
C ALA A 220 -38.93 28.22 9.12
N LEU A 221 -39.56 29.40 9.10
CA LEU A 221 -40.35 29.92 10.23
C LEU A 221 -41.58 29.06 10.53
N LYS A 222 -42.28 28.55 9.49
CA LYS A 222 -43.38 27.59 9.68
C LYS A 222 -42.94 26.29 10.36
N ARG A 223 -41.73 25.79 10.05
CA ARG A 223 -41.19 24.61 10.74
C ARG A 223 -40.89 24.91 12.20
N GLN A 224 -40.32 26.08 12.49
CA GLN A 224 -40.06 26.52 13.86
C GLN A 224 -41.36 26.64 14.67
N GLN A 225 -42.44 27.16 14.08
CA GLN A 225 -43.77 27.21 14.71
C GLN A 225 -44.32 25.80 15.01
N ALA A 226 -44.13 24.84 14.09
CA ALA A 226 -44.56 23.46 14.29
C ALA A 226 -43.78 22.75 15.42
N TYR A 227 -42.48 23.02 15.56
CA TYR A 227 -41.69 22.48 16.68
C TYR A 227 -42.05 23.12 18.01
N ALA A 228 -42.33 24.42 18.03
CA ALA A 228 -42.70 25.14 19.25
C ALA A 228 -44.09 24.78 19.79
N SER A 229 -44.98 24.25 18.94
CA SER A 229 -46.33 23.79 19.34
C SER A 229 -46.40 22.31 19.73
N GLN A 230 -45.29 21.56 19.57
CA GLN A 230 -45.17 20.16 20.00
C GLN A 230 -44.41 19.99 21.33
N ALA A 231 -43.90 21.09 21.90
CA ALA A 231 -43.29 21.15 23.23
C ALA A 231 -44.29 21.66 24.26
#